data_AF-A0A6L4Z7G2-F1
#
_entry.id   AF-A0A6L4Z7G2-F1
#
_cell.length_a   1.000
_cell.length_b   1.000
_cell.length_c   1.000
_cell.angle_alpha   90.00
_cell.angle_beta   90.00
_cell.angle_gamma   90.00
#
_symmetry.space_group_name_H-M   'P 1'
#
loop_
_entity.id
_entity.type
_entity.pdbx_description
1 polymer ?
#
loop_
_entity_poly.entity_id
_entity_poly.type
_entity_poly.pdbx_seq_one_letter_code
_entity_poly.pdbx_strand_id
1 'polypeptide(L)'
;MKPFENIATEIIILVQHWKFSNLHFAHVIQQIDSEKLQNEWISDVGEKLTLKKMMESYLPHLILHLGEIEELSAPPLPSPRGRE
;
A
#
# COMPACT_ATOMS: atom_id res chain seq x y z
N MET A 1 2.60 32.61 -7.78
CA MET A 1 2.39 31.39 -6.96
C MET A 1 3.69 30.60 -6.99
N LYS A 2 4.27 30.26 -5.84
CA LYS A 2 5.58 29.58 -5.82
C LYS A 2 5.37 28.10 -6.23
N PRO A 3 6.23 27.53 -7.08
CA PRO A 3 6.01 26.19 -7.66
C PRO A 3 5.93 25.06 -6.63
N PHE A 4 6.42 25.28 -5.40
CA PHE A 4 6.48 24.27 -4.34
C PHE A 4 5.30 24.29 -3.36
N GLU A 5 4.48 25.34 -3.33
CA GLU A 5 3.28 25.39 -2.46
C GLU A 5 2.23 24.37 -2.88
N ASN A 6 2.17 24.07 -4.19
CA ASN A 6 1.24 23.10 -4.74
C ASN A 6 1.64 21.65 -4.35
N ILE A 7 2.92 21.31 -4.45
CA ILE A 7 3.41 19.94 -4.19
C ILE A 7 3.16 19.52 -2.74
N ALA A 8 3.42 20.40 -1.77
CA ALA A 8 3.15 20.10 -0.36
C ALA A 8 1.66 19.85 -0.11
N THR A 9 0.79 20.64 -0.74
CA THR A 9 -0.66 20.48 -0.65
C THR A 9 -1.12 19.15 -1.26
N GLU A 10 -0.63 18.80 -2.44
CA GLU A 10 -0.94 17.53 -3.11
C GLU A 10 -0.50 16.31 -2.28
N ILE A 11 0.69 16.35 -1.68
CA ILE A 11 1.17 15.28 -0.78
C ILE A 11 0.28 15.15 0.46
N ILE A 12 -0.13 16.27 1.06
CA ILE A 12 -1.05 16.24 2.21
C ILE A 12 -2.38 15.60 1.81
N ILE A 13 -2.92 15.96 0.64
CA ILE A 13 -4.17 15.37 0.11
C ILE A 13 -4.00 13.86 -0.09
N LEU A 14 -2.89 13.42 -0.67
CA LEU A 14 -2.60 12.00 -0.88
C LEU A 14 -2.56 11.22 0.45
N VAL A 15 -1.88 11.76 1.46
CA VAL A 15 -1.81 11.14 2.80
C VAL A 15 -3.20 11.05 3.46
N GLN A 16 -4.02 12.10 3.34
CA GLN A 16 -5.40 12.04 3.83
C GLN A 16 -6.22 11.01 3.07
N HIS A 17 -6.09 10.94 1.74
CA HIS A 17 -6.78 9.97 0.93
C HIS A 17 -6.41 8.54 1.36
N TRP A 18 -5.13 8.25 1.56
CA TRP A 18 -4.68 6.95 2.09
C TRP A 18 -5.28 6.63 3.45
N LYS A 19 -5.29 7.60 4.38
CA LYS A 19 -5.89 7.43 5.70
C LYS A 19 -7.38 7.05 5.60
N PHE A 20 -8.16 7.80 4.84
CA PHE A 20 -9.60 7.57 4.74
C PHE A 20 -9.94 6.29 3.94
N SER A 21 -9.17 5.97 2.90
CA SER A 21 -9.32 4.71 2.16
C SER A 21 -9.03 3.49 3.05
N ASN A 22 -8.00 3.55 3.89
CA ASN A 22 -7.70 2.48 4.85
C ASN A 22 -8.82 2.29 5.88
N LEU A 23 -9.39 3.39 6.41
CA LEU A 23 -10.55 3.31 7.32
C LEU A 23 -11.77 2.69 6.63
N HIS A 24 -12.01 3.05 5.37
CA HIS A 24 -13.09 2.48 4.58
C HIS A 24 -12.88 0.98 4.32
N PHE A 25 -11.68 0.56 3.95
CA PHE A 25 -11.37 -0.87 3.78
C PHE A 25 -11.50 -1.66 5.06
N ALA A 26 -11.07 -1.12 6.21
CA ALA A 26 -11.29 -1.76 7.51
C ALA A 26 -12.79 -1.97 7.78
N HIS A 27 -13.62 -0.97 7.51
CA HIS A 27 -15.07 -1.11 7.60
C HIS A 27 -15.61 -2.18 6.65
N VAL A 28 -15.26 -2.14 5.36
CA VAL A 28 -15.71 -3.13 4.37
C VAL A 28 -15.32 -4.55 4.77
N ILE A 29 -14.06 -4.76 5.16
CA ILE A 29 -13.53 -6.05 5.60
C ILE A 29 -14.33 -6.61 6.78
N GLN A 30 -14.70 -5.76 7.74
CA GLN A 30 -15.50 -6.14 8.91
C GLN A 30 -16.96 -6.50 8.57
N GLN A 31 -17.47 -6.04 7.43
CA GLN A 31 -18.86 -6.24 7.00
C GLN A 31 -19.00 -7.35 5.94
N ILE A 32 -17.91 -8.04 5.59
CA ILE A 32 -17.97 -9.13 4.60
C ILE A 32 -18.76 -10.32 5.15
N ASP A 33 -19.71 -10.80 4.36
CA ASP A 33 -20.42 -12.04 4.61
C ASP A 33 -19.44 -13.23 4.57
N SER A 34 -19.31 -13.92 5.72
CA SER A 34 -18.42 -15.06 5.89
C SER A 34 -18.72 -16.21 4.92
N GLU A 35 -19.96 -16.34 4.45
CA GLU A 35 -20.35 -17.38 3.48
C GLU A 35 -19.76 -17.12 2.09
N LYS A 36 -19.30 -15.89 1.80
CA LYS A 36 -18.72 -15.50 0.50
C LYS A 36 -17.21 -15.58 0.46
N LEU A 37 -16.55 -15.94 1.57
CA LEU A 37 -15.09 -15.94 1.67
C LEU A 37 -14.39 -16.87 0.68
N GLN A 38 -15.08 -17.90 0.19
CA GLN A 38 -14.57 -18.85 -0.80
C GLN A 38 -14.92 -18.48 -2.25
N ASN A 39 -15.60 -17.36 -2.49
CA ASN A 39 -15.83 -16.89 -3.85
C ASN A 39 -14.48 -16.58 -4.51
N GLU A 40 -14.33 -17.04 -5.75
CA GLU A 40 -13.08 -16.94 -6.51
C GLU A 40 -13.22 -16.04 -7.73
N TRP A 41 -12.10 -15.47 -8.16
CA TRP A 41 -11.93 -14.89 -9.48
C TRP A 41 -10.52 -15.18 -10.01
N ILE A 42 -10.33 -14.94 -11.31
CA ILE A 42 -9.03 -15.05 -11.97
C ILE A 42 -8.32 -13.70 -11.82
N SER A 43 -7.13 -13.72 -11.24
CA SER A 43 -6.23 -12.56 -11.15
C SER A 43 -5.66 -12.16 -12.52
N ASP A 44 -5.00 -11.02 -12.55
CA ASP A 44 -4.26 -10.51 -13.71
C ASP A 44 -3.15 -11.47 -14.20
N VAL A 45 -2.55 -12.22 -13.27
CA VAL A 45 -1.53 -13.25 -13.57
C VAL A 45 -2.13 -14.63 -13.86
N GLY A 46 -3.46 -14.74 -13.96
CA GLY A 46 -4.16 -15.98 -14.30
C GLY A 46 -4.37 -16.95 -13.13
N GLU A 47 -3.95 -16.59 -11.91
CA GLU A 47 -4.16 -17.39 -10.70
C GLU A 47 -5.56 -17.20 -10.13
N LYS A 48 -6.17 -18.27 -9.62
CA LYS A 48 -7.42 -18.17 -8.86
C LYS A 48 -7.16 -17.62 -7.46
N LEU A 49 -7.90 -16.59 -7.08
CA LEU A 49 -7.84 -16.00 -5.75
C LEU A 49 -9.22 -15.99 -5.10
N THR A 50 -9.27 -16.35 -3.82
CA THR A 50 -10.48 -16.23 -3.00
C THR A 50 -10.62 -14.84 -2.40
N LEU A 51 -11.85 -14.44 -2.08
CA LEU A 51 -12.11 -13.21 -1.32
C LEU A 51 -11.32 -13.17 -0.01
N LYS A 52 -11.26 -14.30 0.71
CA LYS A 52 -10.45 -14.44 1.93
C LYS A 52 -8.98 -14.10 1.69
N LYS A 53 -8.37 -14.71 0.68
CA LYS A 53 -6.95 -14.51 0.34
C LYS A 53 -6.68 -13.03 0.04
N MET A 54 -7.58 -12.37 -0.67
CA MET A 54 -7.46 -10.97 -1.03
C MET A 54 -7.53 -10.03 0.17
N MET A 55 -8.47 -10.24 1.09
CA MET A 55 -8.54 -9.48 2.34
C MET A 55 -7.28 -9.66 3.19
N GLU A 56 -6.84 -10.91 3.37
CA GLU A 56 -5.65 -11.23 4.18
C GLU A 56 -4.35 -10.68 3.55
N SER A 57 -4.33 -10.51 2.22
CA SER A 57 -3.17 -9.99 1.50
C SER A 57 -3.09 -8.46 1.49
N TYR A 58 -4.18 -7.74 1.82
CA TYR A 58 -4.20 -6.27 1.74
C TYR A 58 -3.15 -5.60 2.64
N LEU A 59 -3.17 -5.91 3.93
CA LEU A 59 -2.24 -5.30 4.90
C LEU A 59 -0.77 -5.60 4.60
N PRO A 60 -0.33 -6.87 4.38
CA PRO A 60 1.07 -7.13 4.04
C PRO A 60 1.50 -6.47 2.73
N HIS A 61 0.61 -6.34 1.74
CA HIS A 61 0.90 -5.62 0.49
C HIS A 61 1.09 -4.13 0.74
N LEU A 62 0.23 -3.50 1.57
CA LEU A 62 0.42 -2.10 1.95
C LEU A 62 1.76 -1.89 2.68
N ILE A 63 2.12 -2.79 3.59
CA ILE A 63 3.40 -2.73 4.33
C ILE A 63 4.59 -2.88 3.37
N LEU A 64 4.51 -3.77 2.37
CA LEU A 64 5.54 -3.93 1.35
C LEU A 64 5.83 -2.58 0.66
N HIS A 65 4.79 -1.91 0.15
CA HIS A 65 4.97 -0.63 -0.54
C HIS A 65 5.46 0.51 0.36
N LEU A 66 5.06 0.51 1.63
CA LEU A 66 5.63 1.46 2.59
C LEU A 66 7.12 1.22 2.81
N GLY A 67 7.55 -0.04 2.88
CA GLY A 67 8.96 -0.42 2.94
C GLY A 67 9.75 0.02 1.70
N GLU A 68 9.20 -0.15 0.50
CA GLU A 68 9.83 0.32 -0.75
C GLU A 68 10.01 1.85 -0.77
N ILE A 69 9.05 2.60 -0.22
CA ILE A 69 9.16 4.06 -0.06
C ILE A 69 10.26 4.44 0.94
N GLU A 70 10.36 3.71 2.05
CA GLU A 70 11.42 3.90 3.04
C GLU A 70 12.80 3.62 2.43
N GLU A 71 12.95 2.54 1.66
CA GLU A 71 14.19 2.19 0.96
C GLU A 71 14.62 3.29 -0.03
N LEU A 72 13.67 3.85 -0.80
CA LEU A 72 13.95 4.95 -1.72
C LEU A 72 14.29 6.28 -1.02
N SER A 73 13.80 6.45 0.22
CA SER A 73 14.05 7.64 1.04
C SER A 73 15.31 7.52 1.90
N ALA A 74 15.86 6.31 2.03
CA ALA A 74 17.06 6.06 2.80
C ALA A 74 18.29 6.72 2.14
N PRO A 75 19.26 7.20 2.95
CA PRO A 75 20.52 7.67 2.39
C PRO A 75 21.23 6.52 1.65
N PRO A 76 21.93 6.81 0.54
CA PRO A 76 22.66 5.79 -0.18
C PRO A 76 23.67 5.11 0.76
N LEU A 77 23.81 3.79 0.64
CA LEU A 77 24.82 3.05 1.39
C LEU A 77 26.20 3.68 1.17
N PRO A 78 27.02 3.85 2.23
CA PRO A 78 28.36 4.38 2.07
C PRO A 78 29.14 3.53 1.06
N SER A 79 29.78 4.20 0.10
CA SER A 79 30.63 3.56 -0.90
C SER A 79 31.64 2.62 -0.22
N PRO A 80 31.85 1.39 -0.72
CA PRO A 80 32.87 0.48 -0.19
C PRO A 80 34.30 1.04 -0.26
N ARG A 81 34.52 2.12 -1.01
CA ARG A 81 35.82 2.80 -1.14
C ARG A 81 36.03 3.78 0.01
N GLY A 82 36.34 3.20 1.17
CA GLY A 82 36.80 3.90 2.38
C GLY A 82 37.68 3.01 3.27
N ARG A 83 38.21 1.91 2.75
CA ARG A 83 39.34 1.20 3.36
C ARG A 83 40.56 1.47 2.50
N GLU A 84 41.38 2.37 3.01
CA GLU A 84 42.73 2.70 2.52
C GLU A 84 43.59 1.44 2.33
#